data_AF-A0A316FLB3-F1
#
_entry.id   AF-A0A316FLB3-F1
#
_cell.length_a   1.000
_cell.length_b   1.000
_cell.length_c   1.000
_cell.angle_alpha   90.00
_cell.angle_beta   90.00
_cell.angle_gamma   90.00
#
_symmetry.space_group_name_H-M   'P 1'
#
loop_
_entity.id
_entity.type
_entity.pdbx_description
1 polymer ?
#
loop_
_entity_poly.entity_id
_entity_poly.type
_entity_poly.pdbx_seq_one_letter_code
_entity_poly.pdbx_strand_id
1 'polypeptide(L)'
;MRLIDRLGRLPLVIALGWIVAAFLAVMVGVVGIGLVGSGLLTSRQGAPVSEDEVRRALAETSAEPSQTSVGPSATPSGEPSPQPAGNTARSFPTAGGTVVAECGRILSLSPAQGFEVHEQDDDEGEFRSVRGRDRVRVELTGCDRGTPRLRVRNDD
;
A
#
# COMPACT_ATOMS: atom_id res chain seq x y z
N MET A 1 25.79 2.74 -62.16
CA MET A 1 25.98 1.75 -61.09
C MET A 1 26.06 2.31 -59.66
N ARG A 2 26.38 3.59 -59.40
CA ARG A 2 26.52 4.12 -58.02
C ARG A 2 25.23 4.57 -57.30
N LEU A 3 24.08 4.57 -57.99
CA LEU A 3 22.81 5.03 -57.42
C LEU A 3 22.09 3.93 -56.62
N ILE A 4 22.25 2.66 -57.03
CA ILE A 4 21.58 1.50 -56.43
C ILE A 4 22.21 1.13 -55.07
N ASP A 5 23.53 1.29 -54.92
CA ASP A 5 24.23 1.07 -53.64
C ASP A 5 23.83 2.07 -52.55
N ARG A 6 23.44 3.31 -52.91
CA ARG A 6 23.00 4.32 -51.93
C ARG A 6 21.58 4.06 -51.41
N LEU A 7 20.68 3.56 -52.26
CA LEU A 7 19.30 3.28 -51.87
C LEU A 7 19.15 2.06 -50.95
N GLY A 8 20.08 1.09 -50.97
CA GLY A 8 20.09 -0.02 -50.01
C GLY A 8 20.77 0.31 -48.69
N ARG A 9 21.79 1.19 -48.71
CA ARG A 9 22.55 1.57 -47.51
C ARG A 9 21.82 2.56 -46.61
N LEU A 10 21.08 3.52 -47.18
CA LEU A 10 20.30 4.50 -46.40
C LEU A 10 19.24 3.85 -45.49
N PRO A 11 18.33 2.99 -45.97
CA PRO A 11 17.35 2.34 -45.10
C PRO A 11 18.01 1.38 -44.12
N LEU A 12 19.13 0.73 -44.50
CA LEU A 12 19.90 -0.13 -43.60
C LEU A 12 20.57 0.67 -42.48
N VAL A 13 21.13 1.84 -42.76
CA VAL A 13 21.72 2.74 -41.75
C VAL A 13 20.64 3.29 -40.83
N ILE A 14 19.46 3.64 -41.37
CA ILE A 14 18.32 4.09 -40.57
C ILE A 14 17.84 2.96 -39.66
N ALA A 15 17.66 1.75 -40.18
CA ALA A 15 17.25 0.59 -39.41
C ALA A 15 18.27 0.25 -38.31
N LEU A 16 19.57 0.26 -38.63
CA LEU A 16 20.64 0.01 -37.67
C LEU A 16 20.66 1.09 -36.57
N GLY A 17 20.52 2.36 -36.96
CA GLY A 17 20.43 3.47 -36.02
C GLY A 17 19.24 3.36 -35.09
N TRP A 18 18.08 2.93 -35.60
CA TRP A 18 16.88 2.68 -34.80
C TRP A 18 17.06 1.53 -33.82
N ILE A 19 17.68 0.43 -34.25
CA ILE A 19 18.00 -0.71 -33.38
C ILE A 19 18.93 -0.27 -32.24
N VAL A 20 19.97 0.50 -32.56
CA VAL A 20 20.91 1.02 -31.55
C VAL A 20 20.18 1.94 -30.56
N ALA A 21 19.33 2.84 -31.05
CA ALA A 21 18.54 3.73 -30.19
C ALA A 21 17.59 2.94 -29.27
N ALA A 22 16.89 1.93 -29.79
CA ALA A 22 16.03 1.06 -29.01
C ALA A 22 16.82 0.29 -27.94
N PHE A 23 18.00 -0.23 -28.29
CA PHE A 23 18.86 -0.94 -27.35
C PHE A 23 19.34 -0.03 -26.21
N LEU A 24 19.75 1.20 -26.54
CA LEU A 24 20.13 2.20 -25.54
C LEU A 24 18.96 2.54 -24.60
N ALA A 25 17.75 2.72 -25.14
CA ALA A 25 16.56 2.98 -24.33
C ALA A 25 16.26 1.83 -23.36
N VAL A 26 16.36 0.57 -23.82
CA VAL A 26 16.18 -0.61 -22.97
C VAL A 26 17.24 -0.68 -21.87
N MET A 27 18.51 -0.43 -22.20
CA MET A 27 19.60 -0.41 -21.21
C MET A 27 19.36 0.65 -20.12
N VAL A 28 18.89 1.85 -20.49
CA VAL A 28 18.53 2.89 -19.52
C VAL A 28 17.39 2.42 -18.62
N GLY A 29 16.36 1.79 -19.17
CA GLY A 29 15.27 1.21 -18.38
C GLY A 29 15.74 0.12 -17.41
N VAL A 30 16.58 -0.81 -17.86
CA VAL A 30 17.13 -1.90 -17.03
C VAL A 30 17.99 -1.34 -15.89
N VAL A 31 18.84 -0.34 -16.16
CA VAL A 31 19.65 0.32 -15.12
C VAL A 31 18.76 1.06 -14.12
N GLY A 32 17.73 1.77 -14.60
CA GLY A 32 16.76 2.46 -13.74
C GLY A 32 16.02 1.51 -12.79
N ILE A 33 15.50 0.40 -13.32
CA ILE A 33 14.82 -0.63 -12.50
C ILE A 33 15.81 -1.30 -11.55
N GLY A 34 17.04 -1.57 -12.00
CA GLY A 34 18.09 -2.16 -11.17
C GLY A 34 18.48 -1.30 -9.97
N LEU A 35 18.52 0.03 -10.13
CA LEU A 35 18.78 0.96 -9.03
C LEU A 35 17.69 0.89 -7.96
N VAL A 36 16.41 0.89 -8.36
CA VAL A 36 15.27 0.72 -7.43
C VAL A 36 15.28 -0.68 -6.80
N GLY A 37 15.54 -1.71 -7.61
CA GLY A 37 15.58 -3.11 -7.18
C GLY A 37 16.75 -3.42 -6.25
N SER A 38 17.90 -2.79 -6.42
CA SER A 38 19.07 -3.01 -5.56
C SER A 38 18.84 -2.58 -4.10
N GLY A 39 17.98 -1.58 -3.87
CA GLY A 39 17.53 -1.19 -2.53
C GLY A 39 16.58 -2.22 -1.89
N LEU A 40 15.82 -2.98 -2.70
CA LEU A 40 14.92 -4.03 -2.24
C LEU A 40 15.62 -5.40 -2.11
N LEU A 41 16.58 -5.70 -2.99
CA LEU A 41 17.28 -6.99 -3.08
C LEU A 41 18.52 -7.08 -2.17
N THR A 42 19.15 -5.94 -1.84
CA THR A 42 20.21 -5.86 -0.80
C THR A 42 19.62 -5.99 0.61
N SER A 43 18.34 -5.65 0.79
CA SER A 43 17.60 -5.98 2.00
C SER A 43 17.32 -7.48 2.00
N ARG A 44 18.32 -8.24 2.43
CA ARG A 44 18.24 -9.63 2.86
C ARG A 44 17.38 -9.72 4.15
N GLN A 45 16.13 -9.28 4.08
CA GLN A 45 15.15 -9.30 5.18
C GLN A 45 14.07 -10.35 4.94
N GLY A 46 14.12 -11.07 3.82
CA GLY A 46 13.21 -12.16 3.49
C GLY A 46 13.84 -13.55 3.67
N ALA A 47 14.51 -13.81 4.81
CA ALA A 47 14.61 -15.21 5.21
C ALA A 47 13.19 -15.67 5.54
N PRO A 48 12.66 -16.75 4.95
CA PRO A 48 11.36 -17.28 5.35
C PRO A 48 11.43 -17.58 6.85
N VAL A 49 10.53 -16.97 7.62
CA VAL A 49 10.40 -17.27 9.06
C VAL A 49 10.06 -18.75 9.16
N SER A 50 10.91 -19.51 9.87
CA SER A 50 10.72 -20.95 10.03
C SER A 50 9.42 -21.25 10.80
N GLU A 51 8.74 -22.35 10.47
CA GLU A 51 7.46 -22.72 11.11
C GLU A 51 7.55 -22.79 12.64
N ASP A 52 8.71 -23.18 13.18
CA ASP A 52 8.96 -23.26 14.61
C ASP A 52 8.90 -21.89 15.30
N GLU A 53 9.35 -20.84 14.62
CA GLU A 53 9.34 -19.48 15.13
C GLU A 53 7.92 -18.87 15.09
N VAL A 54 7.14 -19.20 14.05
CA VAL A 54 5.71 -18.86 13.99
C VAL A 54 4.94 -19.57 15.09
N ARG A 55 5.18 -20.87 15.31
CA ARG A 55 4.51 -21.65 16.37
C ARG A 55 4.84 -21.11 17.76
N ARG A 56 6.09 -20.67 17.98
CA ARG A 56 6.51 -20.08 19.25
C ARG A 56 5.83 -18.74 19.51
N ALA A 57 5.76 -17.87 18.50
CA ALA A 57 5.03 -16.60 18.60
C ALA A 57 3.52 -16.80 18.79
N LEU A 58 2.92 -17.82 18.15
CA LEU A 58 1.51 -18.19 18.34
C LEU A 58 1.24 -18.79 19.71
N ALA A 59 2.16 -19.58 20.26
CA ALA A 59 2.06 -20.17 21.58
C ALA A 59 2.22 -19.11 22.68
N GLU A 60 3.13 -18.14 22.50
CA GLU A 60 3.27 -16.98 23.39
C GLU A 60 2.01 -16.10 23.37
N THR A 61 1.33 -15.98 22.23
CA THR A 61 0.03 -15.29 22.11
C THR A 61 -1.15 -16.11 22.64
N SER A 62 -1.09 -17.45 22.59
CA SER A 62 -2.16 -18.35 23.05
C SER A 62 -2.14 -18.64 24.56
N ALA A 63 -1.09 -18.23 25.28
CA ALA A 63 -1.02 -18.34 26.73
C ALA A 63 -1.85 -17.24 27.44
N GLU A 64 -3.18 -17.31 27.23
CA GLU A 64 -4.30 -16.81 28.04
C GLU A 64 -4.47 -15.31 28.39
N PRO A 65 -5.75 -14.86 28.42
CA PRO A 65 -6.53 -15.01 29.64
C PRO A 65 -7.79 -15.86 29.51
N SER A 66 -7.99 -16.77 30.47
CA SER A 66 -9.21 -17.52 30.69
C SER A 66 -10.44 -16.63 30.92
N GLN A 67 -11.44 -16.88 30.07
CA GLN A 67 -12.88 -17.04 30.36
C GLN A 67 -13.66 -15.92 31.10
N THR A 68 -14.67 -15.37 30.42
CA THR A 68 -16.07 -15.35 30.90
C THR A 68 -17.05 -15.31 29.71
N SER A 69 -18.11 -16.10 29.84
CA SER A 69 -19.13 -16.44 28.86
C SER A 69 -20.24 -15.36 28.70
N VAL A 70 -20.94 -15.44 27.54
CA VAL A 70 -22.30 -14.93 27.20
C VAL A 70 -22.44 -13.54 26.55
N GLY A 71 -22.87 -13.53 25.26
CA GLY A 71 -23.69 -12.47 24.64
C GLY A 71 -23.12 -11.79 23.38
N PRO A 72 -23.90 -11.57 22.29
CA PRO A 72 -23.41 -10.94 21.07
C PRO A 72 -23.46 -9.40 21.21
N SER A 73 -22.36 -8.80 21.67
CA SER A 73 -21.99 -7.38 21.44
C SER A 73 -20.75 -7.07 22.27
N ALA A 74 -19.60 -6.86 21.63
CA ALA A 74 -18.47 -6.23 22.28
C ALA A 74 -17.60 -5.49 21.27
N THR A 75 -17.73 -4.16 21.30
CA THR A 75 -16.75 -3.16 20.92
C THR A 75 -15.35 -3.56 21.42
N PRO A 76 -14.27 -3.46 20.64
CA PRO A 76 -12.92 -3.61 21.19
C PRO A 76 -12.54 -2.32 21.93
N SER A 77 -12.79 -2.27 23.23
CA SER A 77 -12.09 -1.37 24.15
C SER A 77 -10.73 -2.00 24.47
N GLY A 78 -9.71 -1.61 23.70
CA GLY A 78 -8.31 -1.81 24.08
C GLY A 78 -7.82 -0.63 24.91
N GLU A 79 -7.53 -0.88 26.18
CA GLU A 79 -6.89 0.06 27.13
C GLU A 79 -5.56 0.59 26.54
N PRO A 80 -5.31 1.91 26.49
CA PRO A 80 -4.07 2.44 25.95
C PRO A 80 -2.94 2.36 26.98
N SER A 81 -1.86 1.64 26.64
CA SER A 81 -0.56 1.80 27.31
C SER A 81 -0.09 3.25 27.15
N PRO A 82 0.46 3.91 28.20
CA PRO A 82 0.85 5.32 28.12
C PRO A 82 2.13 5.48 27.28
N GLN A 83 1.95 5.78 25.99
CA GLN A 83 3.03 6.20 25.10
C GLN A 83 3.19 7.75 25.17
N PRO A 84 4.41 8.31 25.04
CA PRO A 84 4.65 9.75 25.21
C PRO A 84 3.81 10.58 24.23
N ALA A 85 3.40 11.78 24.65
CA ALA A 85 2.61 12.73 23.86
C ALA A 85 3.23 13.01 22.49
N GLY A 86 2.82 12.19 21.52
CA GLY A 86 3.09 12.30 20.09
C GLY A 86 1.85 11.75 19.38
N ASN A 87 1.56 12.24 18.18
CA ASN A 87 0.31 11.99 17.46
C ASN A 87 -0.02 10.48 17.43
N THR A 88 -0.94 10.03 18.28
CA THR A 88 -1.26 8.61 18.38
C THR A 88 -2.06 8.18 17.16
N ALA A 89 -1.48 7.31 16.35
CA ALA A 89 -2.18 6.67 15.24
C ALA A 89 -3.36 5.84 15.76
N ARG A 90 -4.49 5.91 15.06
CA ARG A 90 -5.73 5.18 15.36
C ARG A 90 -6.28 4.51 14.10
N SER A 91 -6.85 3.33 14.28
CA SER A 91 -7.53 2.58 13.23
C SER A 91 -9.04 2.82 13.28
N PHE A 92 -9.64 3.03 12.11
CA PHE A 92 -11.06 3.26 11.89
C PHE A 92 -11.61 2.23 10.89
N PRO A 93 -12.51 1.32 11.31
CA PRO A 93 -13.19 0.43 10.38
C PRO A 93 -14.26 1.21 9.58
N THR A 94 -14.36 0.91 8.29
CA THR A 94 -15.37 1.45 7.37
C THR A 94 -15.95 0.32 6.52
N ALA A 95 -17.01 0.59 5.75
CA ALA A 95 -17.55 -0.39 4.81
C ALA A 95 -16.56 -0.76 3.69
N GLY A 96 -15.72 0.19 3.28
CA GLY A 96 -14.75 0.01 2.20
C GLY A 96 -13.40 -0.58 2.64
N GLY A 97 -13.16 -0.69 3.95
CA GLY A 97 -11.87 -1.13 4.48
C GLY A 97 -11.53 -0.53 5.84
N THR A 98 -10.26 -0.63 6.24
CA THR A 98 -9.74 -0.01 7.46
C THR A 98 -8.87 1.19 7.10
N VAL A 99 -9.02 2.28 7.84
CA VAL A 99 -8.20 3.50 7.72
C VAL A 99 -7.37 3.66 8.97
N VAL A 100 -6.07 3.87 8.83
CA VAL A 100 -5.19 4.24 9.94
C VAL A 100 -4.81 5.70 9.75
N ALA A 101 -5.09 6.54 10.75
CA ALA A 101 -4.81 7.96 10.71
C ALA A 101 -4.20 8.43 12.03
N GLU A 102 -3.41 9.49 11.97
CA GLU A 102 -2.95 10.27 13.12
C GLU A 102 -3.47 11.70 12.99
N CYS A 103 -3.18 12.53 13.99
CA CYS A 103 -3.55 13.93 13.89
C CYS A 103 -2.86 14.63 12.72
N GLY A 104 -3.67 15.11 11.78
CA GLY A 104 -3.22 15.86 10.61
C GLY A 104 -2.89 15.01 9.37
N ARG A 105 -2.94 13.67 9.45
CA ARG A 105 -2.76 12.84 8.25
C ARG A 105 -3.27 11.40 8.35
N ILE A 106 -3.62 10.83 7.21
CA ILE A 106 -3.93 9.42 6.99
C ILE A 106 -2.62 8.70 6.70
N LEU A 107 -2.36 7.64 7.47
CA LEU A 107 -1.14 6.84 7.38
C LEU A 107 -1.31 5.66 6.41
N SER A 108 -2.49 5.05 6.37
CA SER A 108 -2.75 3.89 5.50
C SER A 108 -4.24 3.68 5.27
N LEU A 109 -4.58 3.21 4.07
CA LEU A 109 -5.87 2.60 3.75
C LEU A 109 -5.65 1.14 3.38
N SER A 110 -6.42 0.24 4.00
CA SER A 110 -6.43 -1.19 3.71
C SER A 110 -7.83 -1.58 3.24
N PRO A 111 -8.03 -1.89 1.94
CA PRO A 111 -9.35 -2.11 1.40
C PRO A 111 -9.97 -3.42 1.90
N ALA A 112 -11.30 -3.42 2.05
CA ALA A 112 -12.09 -4.62 2.29
C ALA A 112 -12.18 -5.48 1.02
N GLN A 113 -12.59 -6.74 1.17
CA GLN A 113 -12.79 -7.62 0.02
C GLN A 113 -13.84 -7.03 -0.94
N GLY A 114 -13.50 -6.99 -2.24
CA GLY A 114 -14.37 -6.40 -3.26
C GLY A 114 -14.27 -4.88 -3.38
N PHE A 115 -13.42 -4.23 -2.59
CA PHE A 115 -13.07 -2.82 -2.70
C PHE A 115 -11.61 -2.64 -3.10
N GLU A 116 -11.29 -1.49 -3.69
CA GLU A 116 -9.95 -1.01 -3.96
C GLU A 116 -9.78 0.39 -3.39
N VAL A 117 -8.53 0.77 -3.09
CA VAL A 117 -8.20 2.16 -2.77
C VAL A 117 -8.23 2.93 -4.08
N HIS A 118 -9.13 3.90 -4.18
CA HIS A 118 -9.24 4.75 -5.35
C HIS A 118 -8.36 5.99 -5.24
N GLU A 119 -8.37 6.63 -4.07
CA GLU A 119 -7.65 7.87 -3.80
C GLU A 119 -7.19 7.89 -2.34
N GLN A 120 -6.00 8.45 -2.10
CA GLN A 120 -5.43 8.65 -0.76
C GLN A 120 -4.58 9.92 -0.77
N ASP A 121 -5.00 10.89 0.04
CA ASP A 121 -4.26 12.09 0.39
C ASP A 121 -3.96 12.11 1.90
N ASP A 122 -3.35 13.20 2.37
CA ASP A 122 -3.07 13.36 3.80
C ASP A 122 -4.36 13.43 4.62
N ASP A 123 -5.42 14.10 4.18
CA ASP A 123 -6.66 14.28 4.97
C ASP A 123 -7.89 13.62 4.35
N GLU A 124 -7.81 13.10 3.14
CA GLU A 124 -8.91 12.44 2.43
C GLU A 124 -8.52 11.05 1.91
N GLY A 125 -9.49 10.15 1.80
CA GLY A 125 -9.34 8.90 1.08
C GLY A 125 -10.66 8.38 0.54
N GLU A 126 -10.60 7.55 -0.51
CA GLU A 126 -11.77 6.93 -1.12
C GLU A 126 -11.51 5.44 -1.36
N PHE A 127 -12.44 4.61 -0.90
CA PHE A 127 -12.57 3.23 -1.35
C PHE A 127 -13.65 3.15 -2.42
N ARG A 128 -13.40 2.34 -3.45
CA ARG A 128 -14.37 2.06 -4.50
C ARG A 128 -14.60 0.56 -4.62
N SER A 129 -15.84 0.15 -4.77
CA SER A 129 -16.19 -1.22 -5.12
C SER A 129 -15.59 -1.57 -6.47
N VAL A 130 -14.99 -2.75 -6.62
CA VAL A 130 -14.44 -3.23 -7.90
C VAL A 130 -15.53 -3.35 -8.98
N ARG A 131 -16.81 -3.43 -8.56
CA ARG A 131 -17.97 -3.40 -9.46
C ARG A 131 -18.47 -1.98 -9.79
N GLY A 132 -17.86 -0.95 -9.21
CA GLY A 132 -18.03 0.47 -9.54
C GLY A 132 -19.28 1.16 -8.99
N ARG A 133 -20.08 0.47 -8.17
CA ARG A 133 -21.36 0.97 -7.63
C ARG A 133 -21.11 1.75 -6.34
N ASP A 134 -20.55 1.05 -5.36
CA ASP A 134 -20.41 1.58 -4.01
C ASP A 134 -19.10 2.37 -3.85
N ARG A 135 -19.17 3.51 -3.15
CA ARG A 135 -18.03 4.36 -2.78
C ARG A 135 -18.06 4.68 -1.31
N VAL A 136 -16.89 4.68 -0.68
CA VAL A 136 -16.73 5.03 0.73
C VAL A 136 -15.66 6.09 0.84
N ARG A 137 -16.08 7.32 1.14
CA ARG A 137 -15.19 8.46 1.33
C ARG A 137 -14.90 8.68 2.81
N VAL A 138 -13.66 9.00 3.11
CA VAL A 138 -13.15 9.23 4.46
C VAL A 138 -12.42 10.55 4.50
N GLU A 139 -12.78 11.38 5.46
CA GLU A 139 -12.28 12.75 5.61
C GLU A 139 -11.83 12.97 7.05
N LEU A 140 -10.61 13.49 7.24
CA LEU A 140 -10.06 13.82 8.54
C LEU A 140 -10.54 15.21 8.97
N THR A 141 -11.56 15.25 9.82
CA THR A 141 -12.20 16.52 10.26
C THR A 141 -11.44 17.28 11.34
N GLY A 142 -10.44 16.66 11.97
CA GLY A 142 -9.63 17.30 13.00
C GLY A 142 -9.17 16.34 14.08
N CYS A 143 -8.76 16.90 15.22
CA CYS A 143 -8.29 16.15 16.38
C CYS A 143 -8.91 16.62 17.69
N ASP A 144 -9.27 15.65 18.51
CA ASP A 144 -9.77 15.87 19.87
C ASP A 144 -8.83 15.18 20.86
N ARG A 145 -8.12 15.98 21.68
CA ARG A 145 -7.15 15.49 22.69
C ARG A 145 -6.14 14.46 22.14
N GLY A 146 -5.59 14.73 20.95
CA GLY A 146 -4.62 13.82 20.29
C GLY A 146 -5.24 12.59 19.64
N THR A 147 -6.57 12.49 19.58
CA THR A 147 -7.30 11.44 18.87
C THR A 147 -7.85 12.00 17.55
N PRO A 148 -7.47 11.44 16.38
CA PRO A 148 -8.00 11.87 15.09
C PRO A 148 -9.51 11.61 14.97
N ARG A 149 -10.21 12.51 14.29
CA ARG A 149 -11.66 12.42 14.04
C ARG A 149 -11.91 12.23 12.54
N LEU A 150 -12.33 11.02 12.17
CA LEU A 150 -12.76 10.70 10.82
C LEU A 150 -14.26 10.94 10.62
N ARG A 151 -14.63 11.50 9.48
CA ARG A 151 -15.98 11.48 8.94
C ARG A 151 -16.01 10.49 7.78
N VAL A 152 -16.94 9.53 7.84
CA VAL A 152 -17.14 8.51 6.79
C VAL A 152 -18.44 8.81 6.07
N ARG A 153 -18.43 8.77 4.73
CA ARG A 153 -19.63 8.86 3.88
C ARG A 153 -19.67 7.65 2.95
N ASN A 154 -20.85 7.08 2.78
CA ASN A 154 -21.10 5.98 1.87
C ASN A 154 -22.05 6.46 0.77
N ASP A 155 -21.67 6.27 -0.48
CA ASP A 155 -22.49 6.53 -1.66
C ASP A 155 -22.70 5.19 -2.41
N ASP A 156 -23.92 4.90 -2.86
CA ASP A 156 -24.33 3.66 -3.56
C ASP A 156 -24.56 3.85 -5.07
#